data_AF-A0A0G3G7S6-F1
#
_entry.id   AF-A0A0G3G7S6-F1
#
_cell.length_a   1.000
_cell.length_b   1.000
_cell.length_c   1.000
_cell.angle_alpha   90.00
_cell.angle_beta   90.00
_cell.angle_gamma   90.00
#
_symmetry.space_group_name_H-M   'P 1'
#
loop_
_entity.id
_entity.type
_entity.pdbx_description
1 polymer ?
#
loop_
_entity_poly.entity_id
_entity_poly.type
_entity_poly.pdbx_seq_one_letter_code
_entity_poly.pdbx_strand_id
1 'polypeptide(L)'
;MALLKVGEKNRDGRQKRIEHTGRYLRASRTGGLSLRAQTRAAGINLTGNTNHGVRVSTRLAKNTQVAFQNGRFILRGRYGSDAAKFNLSKSGVTVSTKTPIGTFNWIRPGRSSAKIAGVQLRGHNAAAIQGVFAVFASVYWLFGGVMRLFAGLIGGIGRLATAAQARRQLAEEEAARPQFQLDTVRALGEQALAEHGVDPSTWSGRDQLAALAFAFLALGRGAATLPQRSNENSSAPAAEAALFEDMQPAAEHWRIWVGPLPPEDIEPAMGIVTILARSLRQTADSEWRGEVLLALDDACLRDGPKTLLQEAMIDLTAEAMGVELVLEGER
;
A
#
# COMPACT_ATOMS: atom_id res chain seq x y z
N MET A 1 -46.03 -23.89 -18.50
CA MET A 1 -46.50 -22.53 -18.15
C MET A 1 -47.84 -22.65 -17.47
N ALA A 2 -48.00 -22.14 -16.25
CA ALA A 2 -49.25 -22.29 -15.51
C ALA A 2 -50.39 -21.52 -16.21
N LEU A 3 -51.46 -22.24 -16.55
CA LEU A 3 -52.64 -21.72 -17.24
C LEU A 3 -53.40 -20.70 -16.38
N LEU A 4 -53.13 -20.59 -15.08
CA LEU A 4 -53.72 -19.63 -14.17
C LEU A 4 -52.62 -19.14 -13.24
N LYS A 5 -52.55 -17.83 -12.92
CA LYS A 5 -51.62 -17.31 -11.89
C LYS A 5 -52.10 -17.63 -10.47
N VAL A 6 -52.58 -18.85 -10.28
CA VAL A 6 -53.03 -19.36 -9.00
C VAL A 6 -51.79 -19.89 -8.27
N GLY A 7 -51.52 -19.39 -7.07
CA GLY A 7 -50.33 -19.74 -6.29
C GLY A 7 -49.16 -18.75 -6.37
N GLU A 8 -49.23 -17.69 -7.20
CA GLU A 8 -48.20 -16.64 -7.17
C GLU A 8 -48.35 -15.79 -5.91
N LYS A 9 -47.51 -16.07 -4.91
CA LYS A 9 -47.54 -15.42 -3.60
C LYS A 9 -46.65 -14.18 -3.58
N ASN A 10 -47.05 -13.16 -2.84
CA ASN A 10 -46.19 -12.02 -2.54
C ASN A 10 -45.10 -12.43 -1.54
N ARG A 11 -44.21 -11.50 -1.21
CA ARG A 11 -43.09 -11.76 -0.29
C ARG A 11 -43.54 -12.22 1.11
N ASP A 12 -44.83 -12.05 1.42
CA ASP A 12 -45.47 -12.37 2.70
C ASP A 12 -46.37 -13.62 2.60
N GLY A 13 -46.22 -14.43 1.54
CA GLY A 13 -46.92 -15.71 1.40
C GLY A 13 -48.40 -15.63 1.01
N ARG A 14 -48.96 -14.42 0.81
CA ARG A 14 -50.34 -14.21 0.38
C ARG A 14 -50.45 -14.21 -1.14
N GLN A 15 -51.52 -14.78 -1.66
CA GLN A 15 -51.75 -14.80 -3.10
C GLN A 15 -51.86 -13.37 -3.66
N LYS A 16 -51.02 -13.02 -4.64
CA LYS A 16 -50.98 -11.67 -5.23
C LYS A 16 -52.29 -11.32 -5.91
N ARG A 17 -52.73 -12.16 -6.87
CA ARG A 17 -53.95 -12.00 -7.68
C ARG A 17 -54.40 -13.37 -8.20
N ILE A 18 -55.71 -13.55 -8.40
CA ILE A 18 -56.28 -14.66 -9.18
C ILE A 18 -56.61 -14.11 -10.56
N GLU A 19 -55.71 -14.34 -11.52
CA GLU A 19 -55.89 -13.90 -12.91
C GLU A 19 -55.35 -14.93 -13.91
N HIS A 20 -56.03 -15.05 -15.03
CA HIS A 20 -55.53 -15.61 -16.27
C HIS A 20 -55.08 -14.47 -17.19
N THR A 21 -53.90 -14.56 -17.79
CA THR A 21 -53.41 -13.59 -18.77
C THR A 21 -52.82 -14.32 -19.96
N GLY A 22 -53.55 -14.32 -21.08
CA GLY A 22 -53.10 -14.77 -22.39
C GLY A 22 -52.71 -13.61 -23.31
N ARG A 23 -52.37 -13.91 -24.57
CA ARG A 23 -51.94 -12.91 -25.57
C ARG A 23 -53.03 -11.88 -25.89
N TYR A 24 -54.30 -12.32 -25.97
CA TYR A 24 -55.44 -11.48 -26.33
C TYR A 24 -56.58 -11.47 -25.31
N LEU A 25 -56.46 -12.24 -24.22
CA LEU A 25 -57.50 -12.43 -23.22
C LEU A 25 -56.90 -12.24 -21.82
N ARG A 26 -57.56 -11.46 -20.98
CA ARG A 26 -57.29 -11.43 -19.54
C ARG A 26 -58.59 -11.67 -18.80
N ALA A 27 -58.61 -12.68 -17.94
CA ALA A 27 -59.72 -12.96 -17.05
C ALA A 27 -59.24 -12.79 -15.61
N SER A 28 -59.95 -12.02 -14.78
CA SER A 28 -59.57 -11.84 -13.37
C SER A 28 -60.81 -11.73 -12.49
N ARG A 29 -60.70 -12.20 -11.25
CA ARG A 29 -61.83 -12.18 -10.29
C ARG A 29 -62.38 -10.78 -10.03
N THR A 30 -61.53 -9.75 -10.00
CA THR A 30 -61.93 -8.37 -9.70
C THR A 30 -62.12 -7.48 -10.93
N GLY A 31 -61.46 -7.80 -12.04
CA GLY A 31 -61.50 -7.00 -13.28
C GLY A 31 -62.33 -7.63 -14.41
N GLY A 32 -62.96 -8.78 -14.17
CA GLY A 32 -63.76 -9.51 -15.16
C GLY A 32 -62.94 -10.09 -16.32
N LEU A 33 -63.63 -10.38 -17.42
CA LEU A 33 -63.05 -10.77 -18.71
C LEU A 33 -62.73 -9.50 -19.52
N SER A 34 -61.55 -9.44 -20.11
CA SER A 34 -61.19 -8.38 -21.05
C SER A 34 -60.44 -8.94 -22.25
N LEU A 35 -60.81 -8.50 -23.44
CA LEU A 35 -60.04 -8.77 -24.64
C LEU A 35 -59.05 -7.63 -24.84
N ARG A 36 -57.85 -7.96 -25.30
CA ARG A 36 -56.80 -7.00 -25.64
C ARG A 36 -56.28 -7.31 -27.04
N ALA A 37 -56.29 -6.32 -27.92
CA ALA A 37 -55.53 -6.34 -29.15
C ALA A 37 -54.40 -5.32 -29.05
N GLN A 38 -53.19 -5.69 -29.48
CA GLN A 38 -52.07 -4.76 -29.56
C GLN A 38 -51.42 -4.90 -30.93
N THR A 39 -51.21 -3.78 -31.61
CA THR A 39 -50.44 -3.71 -32.86
C THR A 39 -49.40 -2.60 -32.76
N ARG A 40 -48.29 -2.77 -33.46
CA ARG A 40 -47.20 -1.81 -33.53
C ARG A 40 -46.92 -1.52 -35.01
N ALA A 41 -47.10 -0.27 -35.41
CA ALA A 41 -46.89 0.17 -36.78
C ALA A 41 -46.16 1.52 -36.78
N ALA A 42 -45.13 1.68 -37.61
CA ALA A 42 -44.38 2.93 -37.80
C ALA A 42 -43.97 3.65 -36.49
N GLY A 43 -43.50 2.89 -35.48
CA GLY A 43 -43.08 3.45 -34.19
C GLY A 43 -44.22 3.79 -33.21
N ILE A 44 -45.47 3.67 -33.64
CA ILE A 44 -46.68 3.87 -32.84
C ILE A 44 -47.23 2.53 -32.37
N ASN A 45 -47.57 2.43 -31.09
CA ASN A 45 -48.24 1.27 -30.49
C ASN A 45 -49.71 1.59 -30.27
N LEU A 46 -50.59 0.80 -30.88
CA LEU A 46 -52.03 0.88 -30.70
C LEU A 46 -52.48 -0.33 -29.87
N THR A 47 -53.07 -0.07 -28.71
CA THR A 47 -53.66 -1.11 -27.86
C THR A 47 -55.14 -0.83 -27.69
N GLY A 48 -55.98 -1.78 -28.10
CA GLY A 48 -57.40 -1.80 -27.78
C GLY A 48 -57.66 -2.77 -26.64
N ASN A 49 -58.47 -2.37 -25.66
CA ASN A 49 -58.94 -3.23 -24.60
C ASN A 49 -60.44 -3.01 -24.36
N THR A 50 -61.21 -4.09 -24.19
CA THR A 50 -62.68 -3.97 -24.01
C THR A 50 -63.09 -3.21 -22.76
N ASN A 51 -62.28 -3.22 -21.69
CA ASN A 51 -62.62 -2.59 -20.41
C ASN A 51 -61.93 -1.23 -20.23
N HIS A 52 -60.82 -1.00 -20.93
CA HIS A 52 -59.99 0.20 -20.78
C HIS A 52 -59.90 1.05 -22.05
N GLY A 53 -60.60 0.67 -23.11
CA GLY A 53 -60.69 1.38 -24.38
C GLY A 53 -59.40 1.35 -25.21
N VAL A 54 -59.18 2.40 -26.01
CA VAL A 54 -58.11 2.48 -26.99
C VAL A 54 -56.99 3.38 -26.47
N ARG A 55 -55.75 2.90 -26.58
CA ARG A 55 -54.52 3.61 -26.27
C ARG A 55 -53.60 3.64 -27.47
N VAL A 56 -53.27 4.83 -27.93
CA VAL A 56 -52.22 5.11 -28.91
C VAL A 56 -50.99 5.59 -28.15
N SER A 57 -49.80 5.06 -28.42
CA SER A 57 -48.58 5.54 -27.76
C SER A 57 -47.34 5.46 -28.64
N THR A 58 -46.55 6.52 -28.63
CA THR A 58 -45.27 6.61 -29.35
C THR A 58 -44.15 7.01 -28.41
N ARG A 59 -42.93 6.60 -28.74
CA ARG A 59 -41.72 7.01 -28.02
C ARG A 59 -41.10 8.18 -28.79
N LEU A 60 -41.16 9.39 -28.23
CA LEU A 60 -40.58 10.59 -28.86
C LEU A 60 -39.05 10.63 -28.74
N ALA A 61 -38.51 10.17 -27.61
CA ALA A 61 -37.08 10.11 -27.35
C ALA A 61 -36.75 9.00 -26.34
N LYS A 62 -35.46 8.75 -26.10
CA LYS A 62 -35.02 7.78 -25.08
C LYS A 62 -35.59 8.18 -23.72
N ASN A 63 -36.36 7.27 -23.11
CA ASN A 63 -37.08 7.48 -21.86
C ASN A 63 -38.20 8.54 -21.87
N THR A 64 -38.69 8.96 -23.05
CA THR A 64 -39.89 9.81 -23.20
C THR A 64 -40.97 9.08 -23.97
N GLN A 65 -42.17 9.01 -23.40
CA GLN A 65 -43.33 8.45 -24.05
C GLN A 65 -44.46 9.47 -24.08
N VAL A 66 -45.10 9.56 -25.24
CA VAL A 66 -46.37 10.25 -25.42
C VAL A 66 -47.44 9.21 -25.75
N ALA A 67 -48.59 9.33 -25.10
CA ALA A 67 -49.74 8.47 -25.35
C ALA A 67 -51.04 9.26 -25.30
N PHE A 68 -52.02 8.80 -26.07
CA PHE A 68 -53.42 9.15 -25.93
C PHE A 68 -54.19 7.91 -25.52
N GLN A 69 -54.92 7.96 -24.41
CA GLN A 69 -55.77 6.86 -23.96
C GLN A 69 -57.18 7.39 -23.74
N ASN A 70 -58.16 6.90 -24.50
CA ASN A 70 -59.56 7.35 -24.47
C ASN A 70 -59.68 8.89 -24.48
N GLY A 71 -59.00 9.55 -25.43
CA GLY A 71 -58.99 11.02 -25.53
C GLY A 71 -58.06 11.75 -24.55
N ARG A 72 -57.51 11.08 -23.52
CA ARG A 72 -56.60 11.70 -22.56
C ARG A 72 -55.15 11.67 -23.03
N PHE A 73 -54.55 12.86 -23.20
CA PHE A 73 -53.11 13.02 -23.42
C PHE A 73 -52.27 12.65 -22.17
N ILE A 74 -51.23 11.86 -22.38
CA ILE A 74 -50.29 11.39 -21.37
C ILE A 74 -48.86 11.63 -21.89
N LEU A 75 -48.13 12.52 -21.22
CA LEU A 75 -46.68 12.68 -21.37
C LEU A 75 -45.98 12.07 -20.16
N ARG A 76 -44.96 11.24 -20.38
CA ARG A 76 -44.15 10.64 -19.33
C ARG A 76 -42.68 10.58 -19.76
N GLY A 77 -41.77 11.06 -18.92
CA GLY A 77 -40.35 10.82 -19.08
C GLY A 77 -39.63 10.57 -17.77
N ARG A 78 -38.53 9.81 -17.78
CA ARG A 78 -37.72 9.54 -16.59
C ARG A 78 -36.23 9.50 -16.94
N TYR A 79 -35.46 10.38 -16.31
CA TYR A 79 -34.04 10.59 -16.62
C TYR A 79 -33.21 10.68 -15.34
N GLY A 80 -31.90 10.53 -15.47
CA GLY A 80 -30.95 10.70 -14.37
C GLY A 80 -30.62 9.41 -13.61
N SER A 81 -29.67 9.55 -12.68
CA SER A 81 -29.12 8.48 -11.84
C SER A 81 -29.99 8.21 -10.60
N ASP A 82 -29.66 7.20 -9.81
CA ASP A 82 -30.39 6.90 -8.57
C ASP A 82 -30.29 8.03 -7.52
N ALA A 83 -29.23 8.85 -7.55
CA ALA A 83 -29.06 10.02 -6.70
C ALA A 83 -30.00 11.18 -7.05
N ALA A 84 -30.30 11.38 -8.35
CA ALA A 84 -31.21 12.42 -8.80
C ALA A 84 -31.95 11.99 -10.08
N LYS A 85 -33.24 11.66 -9.95
CA LYS A 85 -34.13 11.32 -11.05
C LYS A 85 -35.05 12.46 -11.42
N PHE A 86 -35.01 12.86 -12.67
CA PHE A 86 -35.92 13.81 -13.28
C PHE A 86 -37.12 13.08 -13.88
N ASN A 87 -38.31 13.34 -13.38
CA ASN A 87 -39.55 12.76 -13.84
C ASN A 87 -40.36 13.83 -14.56
N LEU A 88 -40.51 13.68 -15.87
CA LEU A 88 -41.33 14.53 -16.73
C LEU A 88 -42.76 13.98 -16.79
N SER A 89 -43.75 14.86 -16.66
CA SER A 89 -45.16 14.53 -16.77
C SER A 89 -45.94 15.65 -17.46
N LYS A 90 -47.21 15.39 -17.85
CA LYS A 90 -48.11 16.43 -18.40
C LYS A 90 -48.14 17.71 -17.54
N SER A 91 -48.04 17.57 -16.22
CA SER A 91 -48.08 18.68 -15.26
C SER A 91 -46.69 19.24 -14.93
N GLY A 92 -45.66 18.96 -15.73
CA GLY A 92 -44.29 19.47 -15.54
C GLY A 92 -43.30 18.43 -15.00
N VAL A 93 -42.10 18.92 -14.67
CA VAL A 93 -40.92 18.14 -14.25
C VAL A 93 -40.82 18.08 -12.72
N THR A 94 -40.38 16.95 -12.18
CA THR A 94 -40.09 16.78 -10.74
C THR A 94 -38.78 16.05 -10.52
N VAL A 95 -38.05 16.43 -9.47
CA VAL A 95 -36.80 15.78 -9.09
C VAL A 95 -37.04 14.87 -7.89
N SER A 96 -36.50 13.66 -7.93
CA SER A 96 -36.59 12.70 -6.83
C SER A 96 -35.28 11.96 -6.60
N THR A 97 -34.93 11.75 -5.33
CA THR A 97 -33.76 10.97 -4.91
C THR A 97 -34.21 9.64 -4.33
N LYS A 98 -33.49 8.57 -4.65
CA LYS A 98 -33.73 7.24 -4.08
C LYS A 98 -32.93 7.10 -2.79
N THR A 99 -33.57 6.61 -1.73
CA THR A 99 -32.95 6.31 -0.44
C THR A 99 -33.14 4.82 -0.11
N PRO A 100 -32.41 4.25 0.86
CA PRO A 100 -32.58 2.85 1.25
C PRO A 100 -34.01 2.49 1.65
N ILE A 101 -34.72 3.45 2.27
CA ILE A 101 -36.09 3.28 2.71
C ILE A 101 -37.13 3.70 1.65
N GLY A 102 -36.76 4.22 0.47
CA GLY A 102 -37.72 4.53 -0.59
C GLY A 102 -37.30 5.62 -1.58
N THR A 103 -38.19 6.57 -1.86
CA THR A 103 -37.92 7.69 -2.77
C THR A 103 -38.47 8.99 -2.21
N PHE A 104 -37.63 10.00 -2.13
CA PHE A 104 -38.01 11.36 -1.74
C PHE A 104 -38.15 12.25 -2.99
N ASN A 105 -39.28 12.94 -3.14
CA ASN A 105 -39.48 13.90 -4.22
C ASN A 105 -39.33 15.33 -3.69
N TRP A 106 -38.34 16.05 -4.20
CA TRP A 106 -37.97 17.39 -3.75
C TRP A 106 -39.01 18.46 -4.09
N ILE A 107 -39.77 18.26 -5.17
CA ILE A 107 -40.71 19.27 -5.70
C ILE A 107 -42.16 18.94 -5.30
N ARG A 108 -42.50 17.65 -5.21
CA ARG A 108 -43.86 17.19 -4.85
C ARG A 108 -43.80 16.14 -3.74
N PRO A 109 -43.81 16.57 -2.46
CA PRO A 109 -43.74 15.67 -1.30
C PRO A 109 -44.83 14.58 -1.31
N GLY A 110 -46.03 14.89 -1.82
CA GLY A 110 -47.12 13.92 -2.03
C GLY A 110 -46.83 12.79 -3.02
N ARG A 111 -45.70 12.82 -3.75
CA ARG A 111 -45.22 11.74 -4.63
C ARG A 111 -44.06 10.94 -4.02
N SER A 112 -43.70 11.21 -2.77
CA SER A 112 -42.69 10.43 -2.03
C SER A 112 -43.23 9.06 -1.62
N SER A 113 -42.30 8.12 -1.39
CA SER A 113 -42.61 6.79 -0.87
C SER A 113 -41.56 6.34 0.14
N ALA A 114 -42.01 5.61 1.16
CA ALA A 114 -41.16 5.04 2.19
C ALA A 114 -41.63 3.62 2.47
N LYS A 115 -40.70 2.72 2.79
CA LYS A 115 -40.98 1.33 3.13
C LYS A 115 -40.27 1.00 4.43
N ILE A 116 -41.06 0.72 5.46
CA ILE A 116 -40.59 0.37 6.80
C ILE A 116 -41.23 -0.96 7.16
N ALA A 117 -40.44 -1.93 7.62
CA ALA A 117 -40.91 -3.24 8.05
C ALA A 117 -41.88 -3.93 7.05
N GLY A 118 -41.62 -3.78 5.74
CA GLY A 118 -42.45 -4.35 4.67
C GLY A 118 -43.67 -3.51 4.26
N VAL A 119 -44.12 -2.56 5.07
CA VAL A 119 -45.25 -1.67 4.79
C VAL A 119 -44.81 -0.51 3.90
N GLN A 120 -45.45 -0.34 2.74
CA GLN A 120 -45.17 0.78 1.83
C GLN A 120 -46.11 1.96 2.10
N LEU A 121 -45.55 3.03 2.65
CA LEU A 121 -46.20 4.32 2.84
C LEU A 121 -45.95 5.22 1.63
N ARG A 122 -46.94 6.02 1.27
CA ARG A 122 -46.88 6.97 0.13
C ARG A 122 -47.50 8.30 0.53
N GLY A 123 -47.12 9.36 -0.18
CA GLY A 123 -47.66 10.69 0.06
C GLY A 123 -46.85 11.53 1.05
N HIS A 124 -47.47 12.56 1.62
CA HIS A 124 -46.81 13.52 2.51
C HIS A 124 -46.20 12.85 3.76
N ASN A 125 -46.87 11.85 4.33
CA ASN A 125 -46.34 11.09 5.47
C ASN A 125 -45.04 10.35 5.11
N ALA A 126 -44.90 9.87 3.88
CA ALA A 126 -43.66 9.26 3.41
C ALA A 126 -42.54 10.29 3.23
N ALA A 127 -42.86 11.53 2.86
CA ALA A 127 -41.88 12.61 2.79
C ALA A 127 -41.35 12.98 4.19
N ALA A 128 -42.23 13.06 5.19
CA ALA A 128 -41.83 13.32 6.58
C ALA A 128 -40.88 12.24 7.11
N ILE A 129 -41.22 10.96 6.90
CA ILE A 129 -40.37 9.82 7.29
C ILE A 129 -39.00 9.87 6.63
N GLN A 130 -38.94 10.19 5.33
CA GLN A 130 -37.69 10.35 4.59
C GLN A 130 -36.85 11.52 5.10
N GLY A 131 -37.49 12.62 5.50
CA GLY A 131 -36.83 13.77 6.11
C GLY A 131 -36.18 13.40 7.44
N VAL A 132 -36.92 12.70 8.32
CA VAL A 132 -36.38 12.19 9.59
C VAL A 132 -35.19 11.26 9.35
N PHE A 133 -35.32 10.31 8.41
CA PHE A 133 -34.21 9.43 8.03
C PHE A 133 -32.98 10.21 7.53
N ALA A 134 -33.18 11.24 6.71
CA ALA A 134 -32.09 12.06 6.19
C ALA A 134 -31.35 12.82 7.31
N VAL A 135 -32.06 13.30 8.33
CA VAL A 135 -31.45 13.93 9.51
C VAL A 135 -30.58 12.94 10.27
N PHE A 136 -31.13 11.76 10.63
CA PHE A 136 -30.36 10.73 11.33
C PHE A 136 -29.15 10.24 10.53
N ALA A 137 -29.32 10.03 9.23
CA ALA A 137 -28.22 9.66 8.35
C ALA A 137 -27.14 10.75 8.35
N SER A 138 -27.53 12.02 8.20
CA SER A 138 -26.59 13.15 8.22
C SER A 138 -25.80 13.23 9.52
N VAL A 139 -26.46 13.07 10.68
CA VAL A 139 -25.80 13.05 11.99
C VAL A 139 -24.81 11.89 12.08
N TYR A 140 -25.21 10.69 11.65
CA TYR A 140 -24.34 9.52 11.63
C TYR A 140 -23.10 9.73 10.74
N TRP A 141 -23.28 10.26 9.54
CA TRP A 141 -22.18 10.57 8.62
C TRP A 141 -21.25 11.65 9.18
N LEU A 142 -21.79 12.70 9.79
CA LEU A 142 -21.01 13.77 10.40
C LEU A 142 -20.19 13.24 11.58
N PHE A 143 -20.80 12.47 12.48
CA PHE A 143 -20.11 11.84 13.59
C PHE A 143 -18.99 10.91 13.11
N GLY A 144 -19.29 10.05 12.13
CA GLY A 144 -18.28 9.16 11.52
C GLY A 144 -17.14 9.93 10.86
N GLY A 145 -17.44 11.07 10.22
CA GLY A 145 -16.43 11.96 9.63
C GLY A 145 -15.51 12.58 10.68
N VAL A 146 -16.07 13.09 11.78
CA VAL A 146 -15.31 13.67 12.91
C VAL A 146 -14.40 12.61 13.55
N MET A 147 -14.93 11.41 13.81
CA MET A 147 -14.14 10.32 14.39
C MET A 147 -12.97 9.91 13.48
N ARG A 148 -13.18 9.84 12.17
CA ARG A 148 -12.10 9.54 11.20
C ARG A 148 -11.04 10.63 11.16
N LEU A 149 -11.46 11.90 11.22
CA LEU A 149 -10.51 13.03 11.26
C LEU A 149 -9.67 12.99 12.54
N PHE A 150 -10.30 12.72 13.69
CA PHE A 150 -9.59 12.59 14.96
C PHE A 150 -8.59 11.42 14.95
N ALA A 151 -9.01 10.24 14.48
CA ALA A 151 -8.12 9.10 14.31
C ALA A 151 -6.96 9.41 13.34
N GLY A 152 -7.24 10.12 12.25
CA GLY A 152 -6.23 10.58 11.29
C GLY A 152 -5.20 11.52 11.91
N LEU A 153 -5.64 12.46 12.76
CA LEU A 153 -4.75 13.36 13.50
C LEU A 153 -3.86 12.61 14.50
N ILE A 154 -4.45 11.72 15.31
CA ILE A 154 -3.67 10.89 16.25
C ILE A 154 -2.64 10.04 15.50
N GLY A 155 -3.06 9.38 14.42
CA GLY A 155 -2.15 8.58 13.59
C GLY A 155 -1.09 9.42 12.86
N GLY A 156 -1.37 10.70 12.57
CA GLY A 156 -0.40 11.65 12.04
C GLY A 156 0.66 12.02 13.09
N ILE A 157 0.23 12.36 14.31
CA ILE A 157 1.11 12.68 15.43
C ILE A 157 2.00 11.48 15.78
N GLY A 158 1.45 10.27 15.83
CA GLY A 158 2.23 9.05 16.10
C GLY A 158 3.32 8.80 15.05
N ARG A 159 3.01 9.04 13.77
CA ARG A 159 4.01 8.95 12.68
C ARG A 159 5.11 10.00 12.79
N LEU A 160 4.75 11.23 13.20
CA LEU A 160 5.75 12.28 13.43
C LEU A 160 6.63 11.95 14.65
N ALA A 161 6.05 11.43 15.73
CA ALA A 161 6.80 11.05 16.92
C ALA A 161 7.79 9.91 16.64
N THR A 162 7.36 8.88 15.93
CA THR A 162 8.22 7.75 15.52
C THR A 162 9.33 8.20 14.56
N ALA A 163 9.03 9.06 13.59
CA ALA A 163 10.05 9.64 12.71
C ALA A 163 11.06 10.52 13.48
N ALA A 164 10.58 11.31 14.45
CA ALA A 164 11.45 12.13 15.29
C ALA A 164 12.34 11.27 16.19
N GLN A 165 11.81 10.16 16.74
CA GLN A 165 12.58 9.22 17.53
C GLN A 165 13.65 8.51 16.69
N ALA A 166 13.29 8.03 15.49
CA ALA A 166 14.25 7.42 14.57
C ALA A 166 15.38 8.38 14.19
N ARG A 167 15.05 9.67 13.93
CA ARG A 167 16.08 10.70 13.68
C ARG A 167 16.98 10.96 14.87
N ARG A 168 16.45 10.91 16.09
CA ARG A 168 17.26 11.05 17.31
C ARG A 168 18.21 9.86 17.47
N GLN A 169 17.73 8.65 17.24
CA GLN A 169 18.56 7.45 17.27
C GLN A 169 19.69 7.53 16.25
N LEU A 170 19.39 7.90 15.01
CA LEU A 170 20.43 8.12 13.98
C LEU A 170 21.44 9.20 14.40
N ALA A 171 20.99 10.32 14.97
CA ALA A 171 21.89 11.37 15.44
C ALA A 171 22.75 10.93 16.64
N GLU A 172 22.20 10.10 17.54
CA GLU A 172 22.95 9.51 18.66
C GLU A 172 23.98 8.49 18.15
N GLU A 173 23.63 7.67 17.16
CA GLU A 173 24.53 6.73 16.49
C GLU A 173 25.66 7.46 15.75
N GLU A 174 25.35 8.51 14.99
CA GLU A 174 26.34 9.36 14.31
C GLU A 174 27.28 10.06 15.31
N ALA A 175 26.75 10.54 16.46
CA ALA A 175 27.56 11.17 17.50
C ALA A 175 28.45 10.18 18.26
N ALA A 176 28.02 8.91 18.37
CA ALA A 176 28.79 7.84 18.99
C ALA A 176 29.81 7.20 18.03
N ARG A 177 29.73 7.47 16.72
CA ARG A 177 30.62 6.91 15.71
C ARG A 177 32.05 7.43 15.94
N PRO A 178 33.05 6.53 16.09
CA PRO A 178 34.45 6.93 16.16
C PRO A 178 34.84 7.70 14.90
N GLN A 179 35.45 8.88 15.06
CA GLN A 179 35.97 9.67 13.96
C GLN A 179 37.48 9.54 13.92
N PHE A 180 38.00 9.02 12.82
CA PHE A 180 39.44 8.87 12.60
C PHE A 180 39.89 9.84 11.51
N GLN A 181 40.93 10.62 11.81
CA GLN A 181 41.59 11.43 10.78
C GLN A 181 42.67 10.59 10.11
N LEU A 182 42.55 10.37 8.80
CA LEU A 182 43.42 9.50 8.00
C LEU A 182 44.91 9.72 8.28
N ASP A 183 45.37 10.98 8.26
CA ASP A 183 46.79 11.29 8.47
C ASP A 183 47.27 11.02 9.90
N THR A 184 46.42 11.28 10.90
CA THR A 184 46.73 11.05 12.31
C THR A 184 46.86 9.56 12.59
N VAL A 185 45.85 8.77 12.23
CA VAL A 185 45.89 7.32 12.46
C VAL A 185 46.98 6.66 11.64
N ARG A 186 47.23 7.11 10.40
CA ARG A 186 48.34 6.61 9.58
C ARG A 186 49.69 6.78 10.28
N ALA A 187 49.95 7.96 10.84
CA ALA A 187 51.22 8.20 11.56
C ALA A 187 51.38 7.26 12.77
N LEU A 188 50.29 7.00 13.52
CA LEU A 188 50.29 6.05 14.63
C LEU A 188 50.52 4.61 14.17
N GLY A 189 49.93 4.21 13.04
CA GLY A 189 50.17 2.89 12.44
C GLY A 189 51.60 2.72 11.93
N GLU A 190 52.17 3.76 11.31
CA GLU A 190 53.56 3.78 10.85
C GLU A 190 54.52 3.61 12.04
N GLN A 191 54.24 4.30 13.15
CA GLN A 191 55.00 4.15 14.39
C GLN A 191 54.90 2.72 14.95
N ALA A 192 53.67 2.17 15.08
CA ALA A 192 53.46 0.82 15.61
C ALA A 192 54.18 -0.25 14.78
N LEU A 193 54.15 -0.15 13.45
CA LEU A 193 54.87 -1.10 12.58
C LEU A 193 56.39 -0.91 12.63
N ALA A 194 56.87 0.34 12.73
CA ALA A 194 58.30 0.65 12.80
C ALA A 194 58.97 0.06 14.05
N GLU A 195 58.27 0.02 15.20
CA GLU A 195 58.75 -0.61 16.43
C GLU A 195 59.09 -2.11 16.25
N HIS A 196 58.43 -2.76 15.28
CA HIS A 196 58.66 -4.16 14.95
C HIS A 196 59.44 -4.37 13.65
N GLY A 197 59.87 -3.30 12.98
CA GLY A 197 60.59 -3.37 11.70
C GLY A 197 59.78 -4.03 10.57
N VAL A 198 58.45 -3.89 10.60
CA VAL A 198 57.55 -4.51 9.63
C VAL A 198 57.15 -3.51 8.55
N ASP A 199 57.27 -3.91 7.29
CA ASP A 199 56.78 -3.14 6.14
C ASP A 199 55.71 -3.97 5.39
N PRO A 200 54.41 -3.70 5.61
CA PRO A 200 53.34 -4.42 4.94
C PRO A 200 53.34 -4.28 3.42
N SER A 201 54.04 -3.30 2.85
CA SER A 201 54.11 -3.13 1.39
C SER A 201 54.88 -4.23 0.67
N THR A 202 55.70 -4.97 1.42
CA THR A 202 56.45 -6.13 0.92
C THR A 202 55.64 -7.42 0.90
N TRP A 203 54.44 -7.41 1.50
CA TRP A 203 53.61 -8.59 1.67
C TRP A 203 52.85 -8.94 0.40
N SER A 204 52.42 -10.20 0.28
CA SER A 204 51.53 -10.58 -0.80
C SER A 204 50.15 -9.92 -0.62
N GLY A 205 49.45 -9.62 -1.71
CA GLY A 205 48.10 -9.06 -1.62
C GLY A 205 47.12 -9.97 -0.86
N ARG A 206 47.38 -11.29 -0.85
CA ARG A 206 46.63 -12.27 -0.06
C ARG A 206 46.79 -12.05 1.44
N ASP A 207 48.03 -11.85 1.90
CA ASP A 207 48.32 -11.62 3.33
C ASP A 207 47.80 -10.25 3.79
N GLN A 208 47.91 -9.24 2.93
CA GLN A 208 47.36 -7.91 3.19
C GLN A 208 45.83 -7.96 3.31
N LEU A 209 45.16 -8.69 2.42
CA LEU A 209 43.71 -8.89 2.46
C LEU A 209 43.29 -9.68 3.70
N ALA A 210 44.02 -10.73 4.07
CA ALA A 210 43.76 -11.49 5.29
C ALA A 210 43.92 -10.62 6.55
N ALA A 211 44.94 -9.76 6.61
CA ALA A 211 45.15 -8.82 7.71
C ALA A 211 44.02 -7.78 7.81
N LEU A 212 43.56 -7.25 6.67
CA LEU A 212 42.39 -6.38 6.64
C LEU A 212 41.12 -7.12 7.07
N ALA A 213 40.85 -8.29 6.49
CA ALA A 213 39.67 -9.08 6.84
C ALA A 213 39.62 -9.42 8.33
N PHE A 214 40.76 -9.78 8.94
CA PHE A 214 40.83 -9.98 10.38
C PHE A 214 40.49 -8.70 11.16
N ALA A 215 41.02 -7.55 10.75
CA ALA A 215 40.70 -6.27 11.39
C ALA A 215 39.20 -5.99 11.35
N PHE A 216 38.55 -6.16 10.20
CA PHE A 216 37.11 -5.90 10.05
C PHE A 216 36.24 -6.90 10.84
N LEU A 217 36.57 -8.18 10.79
CA LEU A 217 35.72 -9.25 11.34
C LEU A 217 35.96 -9.52 12.82
N ALA A 218 37.18 -9.31 13.33
CA ALA A 218 37.51 -9.46 14.74
C ALA A 218 37.61 -8.12 15.45
N LEU A 219 38.56 -7.26 15.06
CA LEU A 219 38.83 -6.00 15.79
C LEU A 219 37.66 -5.01 15.69
N GLY A 220 37.03 -4.91 14.52
CA GLY A 220 35.83 -4.09 14.31
C GLY A 220 34.66 -4.49 15.21
N ARG A 221 34.64 -5.74 15.69
CA ARG A 221 33.65 -6.24 16.65
C ARG A 221 34.13 -6.21 18.12
N GLY A 222 35.33 -5.68 18.38
CA GLY A 222 35.96 -5.71 19.70
C GLY A 222 36.31 -7.12 20.17
N ALA A 223 36.60 -8.03 19.23
CA ALA A 223 36.93 -9.42 19.53
C ALA A 223 38.43 -9.70 19.31
N ALA A 224 38.97 -10.61 20.12
CA ALA A 224 40.35 -11.08 20.01
C ALA A 224 40.53 -12.22 19.00
N THR A 225 39.43 -12.82 18.57
CA THR A 225 39.38 -14.03 17.75
C THR A 225 38.30 -13.89 16.69
N LEU A 226 38.52 -14.55 15.55
CA LEU A 226 37.51 -14.61 14.50
C LEU A 226 36.21 -15.28 15.00
N PRO A 227 35.05 -14.85 14.51
CA PRO A 227 33.79 -15.52 14.80
C PRO A 227 33.85 -16.98 14.37
N GLN A 228 33.33 -17.87 15.23
CA GLN A 228 33.28 -19.31 14.92
C GLN A 228 32.41 -19.54 13.68
N ARG A 229 32.94 -20.28 12.72
CA ARG A 229 32.18 -20.71 11.54
C ARG A 229 30.95 -21.47 12.02
N SER A 230 29.75 -20.96 11.74
CA SER A 230 28.53 -21.70 12.02
C SER A 230 28.54 -22.99 11.19
N ASN A 231 28.57 -24.14 11.87
CA ASN A 231 28.65 -25.46 11.25
C ASN A 231 27.43 -25.84 10.38
N GLU A 232 26.42 -24.97 10.27
CA GLU A 232 25.16 -25.27 9.59
C GLU A 232 25.23 -25.12 8.05
N ASN A 233 26.23 -24.44 7.49
CA ASN A 233 26.43 -24.34 6.03
C ASN A 233 27.76 -24.98 5.61
N SER A 234 27.75 -26.31 5.47
CA SER A 234 28.89 -27.15 5.07
C SER A 234 29.37 -26.98 3.61
N SER A 235 29.07 -25.86 2.97
CA SER A 235 29.47 -25.57 1.59
C SER A 235 29.88 -24.11 1.38
N ALA A 236 30.51 -23.50 2.37
CA ALA A 236 31.21 -22.24 2.14
C ALA A 236 32.24 -22.43 1.00
N PRO A 237 32.28 -21.53 0.00
CA PRO A 237 33.19 -21.64 -1.13
C PRO A 237 34.64 -21.83 -0.69
N ALA A 238 35.43 -22.59 -1.45
CA ALA A 238 36.82 -22.88 -1.11
C ALA A 238 37.66 -21.61 -0.84
N ALA A 239 37.35 -20.50 -1.51
CA ALA A 239 37.97 -19.20 -1.30
C ALA A 239 37.71 -18.62 0.11
N GLU A 240 36.50 -18.77 0.65
CA GLU A 240 36.16 -18.30 2.00
C GLU A 240 36.89 -19.13 3.06
N ALA A 241 37.00 -20.45 2.84
CA ALA A 241 37.78 -21.32 3.72
C ALA A 241 39.27 -20.94 3.73
N ALA A 242 39.85 -20.71 2.55
CA ALA A 242 41.25 -20.31 2.40
C ALA A 242 41.52 -18.96 3.08
N LEU A 243 40.66 -17.96 2.89
CA LEU A 243 40.79 -16.67 3.58
C LEU A 243 40.73 -16.83 5.10
N PHE A 244 39.85 -17.70 5.62
CA PHE A 244 39.76 -17.96 7.06
C PHE A 244 41.02 -18.61 7.63
N GLU A 245 41.66 -19.49 6.86
CA GLU A 245 42.97 -20.06 7.20
C GLU A 245 44.06 -18.98 7.20
N ASP A 246 44.05 -18.07 6.22
CA ASP A 246 45.04 -16.98 6.12
C ASP A 246 44.87 -15.91 7.20
N MET A 247 43.65 -15.71 7.71
CA MET A 247 43.39 -14.77 8.80
C MET A 247 43.98 -15.25 10.14
N GLN A 248 44.29 -16.54 10.30
CA GLN A 248 44.89 -17.06 11.55
C GLN A 248 46.32 -16.54 11.77
N PRO A 249 47.26 -16.65 10.79
CA PRO A 249 48.54 -15.95 10.87
C PRO A 249 48.40 -14.44 11.04
N ALA A 250 47.42 -13.82 10.38
CA ALA A 250 47.18 -12.39 10.51
C ALA A 250 46.80 -11.98 11.94
N ALA A 251 46.02 -12.80 12.66
CA ALA A 251 45.67 -12.57 14.05
C ALA A 251 46.91 -12.47 14.96
N GLU A 252 47.91 -13.32 14.72
CA GLU A 252 49.17 -13.29 15.46
C GLU A 252 50.00 -12.04 15.12
N HIS A 253 50.02 -11.62 13.86
CA HIS A 253 50.63 -10.34 13.46
C HIS A 253 49.98 -9.15 14.17
N TRP A 254 48.64 -9.09 14.19
CA TRP A 254 47.91 -8.06 14.92
C TRP A 254 48.27 -8.05 16.42
N ARG A 255 48.37 -9.22 17.06
CA ARG A 255 48.76 -9.31 18.47
C ARG A 255 50.19 -8.83 18.72
N ILE A 256 51.10 -9.03 17.76
CA ILE A 256 52.47 -8.51 17.84
C ILE A 256 52.46 -6.98 17.74
N TRP A 257 51.72 -6.41 16.80
CA TRP A 257 51.77 -4.98 16.50
C TRP A 257 51.05 -4.08 17.50
N VAL A 258 49.87 -4.50 17.96
CA VAL A 258 49.03 -3.67 18.84
C VAL A 258 48.87 -4.25 20.24
N GLY A 259 49.57 -5.35 20.53
CA GLY A 259 49.54 -6.01 21.84
C GLY A 259 48.29 -6.86 22.06
N PRO A 260 47.78 -6.94 23.31
CA PRO A 260 46.58 -7.71 23.62
C PRO A 260 45.39 -7.31 22.74
N LEU A 261 44.65 -8.30 22.24
CA LEU A 261 43.46 -8.07 21.42
C LEU A 261 42.19 -8.26 22.26
N PRO A 262 41.13 -7.44 22.05
CA PRO A 262 41.17 -6.17 21.31
C PRO A 262 42.07 -5.14 22.01
N PRO A 263 42.72 -4.23 21.27
CA PRO A 263 43.60 -3.22 21.86
C PRO A 263 42.81 -2.20 22.68
N GLU A 264 43.42 -1.69 23.75
CA GLU A 264 42.82 -0.61 24.57
C GLU A 264 42.69 0.69 23.78
N ASP A 265 43.70 1.00 22.97
CA ASP A 265 43.69 2.10 22.01
C ASP A 265 43.57 1.55 20.58
N ILE A 266 42.48 1.91 19.90
CA ILE A 266 42.18 1.42 18.56
C ILE A 266 42.86 2.24 17.46
N GLU A 267 43.34 3.46 17.75
CA GLU A 267 43.89 4.36 16.74
C GLU A 267 45.13 3.79 16.02
N PRO A 268 46.11 3.17 16.69
CA PRO A 268 47.23 2.51 16.02
C PRO A 268 46.74 1.39 15.09
N ALA A 269 45.70 0.66 15.48
CA ALA A 269 45.13 -0.38 14.64
C ALA A 269 44.46 0.18 13.38
N MET A 270 43.73 1.30 13.50
CA MET A 270 43.18 2.02 12.35
C MET A 270 44.28 2.56 11.41
N GLY A 271 45.42 2.94 11.98
CA GLY A 271 46.62 3.28 11.22
C GLY A 271 47.15 2.14 10.37
N ILE A 272 47.28 0.95 10.96
CA ILE A 272 47.73 -0.25 10.26
C ILE A 272 46.73 -0.64 9.15
N VAL A 273 45.42 -0.56 9.43
CA VAL A 273 44.36 -0.75 8.40
C VAL A 273 44.56 0.20 7.22
N THR A 274 44.82 1.49 7.51
CA THR A 274 45.07 2.51 6.48
C THR A 274 46.29 2.18 5.62
N ILE A 275 47.38 1.71 6.24
CA ILE A 275 48.63 1.35 5.56
C ILE A 275 48.42 0.13 4.66
N LEU A 276 47.74 -0.90 5.16
CA LEU A 276 47.39 -2.10 4.39
C LEU A 276 46.52 -1.75 3.19
N ALA A 277 45.46 -0.96 3.40
CA ALA A 277 44.56 -0.49 2.36
C ALA A 277 45.29 0.31 1.26
N ARG A 278 46.20 1.20 1.66
CA ARG A 278 47.02 1.99 0.74
C ARG A 278 48.04 1.12 -0.02
N SER A 279 48.57 0.08 0.62
CA SER A 279 49.48 -0.84 -0.05
C SER A 279 48.76 -1.68 -1.11
N LEU A 280 47.57 -2.21 -0.79
CA LEU A 280 46.72 -2.88 -1.76
C LEU A 280 46.37 -1.97 -2.93
N ARG A 281 46.17 -0.68 -2.68
CA ARG A 281 45.95 0.30 -3.76
C ARG A 281 47.09 0.40 -4.77
N GLN A 282 48.33 0.16 -4.35
CA GLN A 282 49.48 0.26 -5.26
C GLN A 282 49.57 -0.95 -6.20
N THR A 283 49.02 -2.10 -5.80
CA THR A 283 49.13 -3.36 -6.52
C THR A 283 47.87 -3.74 -7.28
N ALA A 284 46.70 -3.21 -6.90
CA ALA A 284 45.41 -3.54 -7.48
C ALA A 284 44.79 -2.44 -8.35
N ASP A 285 43.96 -2.83 -9.31
CA ASP A 285 43.20 -1.92 -10.16
C ASP A 285 41.98 -1.30 -9.43
N SER A 286 41.26 -0.38 -10.08
CA SER A 286 40.10 0.28 -9.47
C SER A 286 38.90 -0.64 -9.23
N GLU A 287 38.69 -1.62 -10.11
CA GLU A 287 37.54 -2.52 -10.04
C GLU A 287 37.70 -3.46 -8.84
N TRP A 288 38.86 -4.09 -8.73
CA TRP A 288 39.21 -4.99 -7.64
C TRP A 288 39.17 -4.30 -6.27
N ARG A 289 39.64 -3.03 -6.18
CA ARG A 289 39.55 -2.26 -4.92
C ARG A 289 38.10 -2.05 -4.49
N GLY A 290 37.20 -1.76 -5.42
CA GLY A 290 35.76 -1.64 -5.16
C GLY A 290 35.16 -2.97 -4.72
N GLU A 291 35.48 -4.06 -5.41
CA GLU A 291 35.01 -5.41 -5.06
C GLU A 291 35.49 -5.84 -3.67
N VAL A 292 36.75 -5.58 -3.31
CA VAL A 292 37.29 -5.91 -1.99
C VAL A 292 36.59 -5.12 -0.90
N LEU A 293 36.37 -3.82 -1.10
CA LEU A 293 35.67 -2.99 -0.12
C LEU A 293 34.23 -3.47 0.09
N LEU A 294 33.51 -3.79 -1.00
CA LEU A 294 32.17 -4.37 -0.93
C LEU A 294 32.17 -5.74 -0.25
N ALA A 295 33.14 -6.60 -0.57
CA ALA A 295 33.25 -7.92 0.06
C ALA A 295 33.54 -7.82 1.57
N LEU A 296 34.34 -6.85 2.00
CA LEU A 296 34.58 -6.58 3.43
C LEU A 296 33.31 -6.05 4.11
N ASP A 297 32.58 -5.13 3.46
CA ASP A 297 31.31 -4.61 3.97
C ASP A 297 30.25 -5.71 4.14
N ASP A 298 30.08 -6.55 3.11
CA ASP A 298 29.18 -7.71 3.14
C ASP A 298 29.61 -8.71 4.22
N ALA A 299 30.90 -8.96 4.37
CA ALA A 299 31.42 -9.86 5.39
C ALA A 299 31.13 -9.33 6.81
N CYS A 300 31.16 -8.01 7.03
CA CYS A 300 30.78 -7.41 8.30
C CYS A 300 29.32 -7.68 8.68
N LEU A 301 28.41 -7.84 7.71
CA LEU A 301 26.98 -8.11 7.96
C LEU A 301 26.67 -9.56 8.32
N ARG A 302 27.63 -10.49 8.12
CA ARG A 302 27.42 -11.93 8.33
C ARG A 302 26.95 -12.27 9.74
N ASP A 303 27.57 -11.66 10.75
CA ASP A 303 27.34 -11.98 12.17
C ASP A 303 26.42 -10.96 12.85
N GLY A 304 25.55 -10.31 12.07
CA GLY A 304 24.57 -9.32 12.53
C GLY A 304 24.89 -7.90 12.03
N PRO A 305 24.15 -6.89 12.54
CA PRO A 305 24.37 -5.49 12.15
C PRO A 305 25.83 -5.05 12.34
N LYS A 306 26.31 -4.16 11.45
CA LYS A 306 27.64 -3.57 11.57
C LYS A 306 27.77 -2.80 12.88
N THR A 307 28.95 -2.83 13.48
CA THR A 307 29.27 -1.94 14.60
C THR A 307 29.65 -0.56 14.07
N LEU A 308 29.54 0.47 14.92
CA LEU A 308 29.97 1.83 14.58
C LEU A 308 31.46 1.89 14.21
N LEU A 309 32.29 1.03 14.83
CA LEU A 309 33.70 0.90 14.48
C LEU A 309 33.89 0.30 13.08
N GLN A 310 33.15 -0.77 12.74
CA GLN A 310 33.20 -1.34 11.39
C GLN A 310 32.79 -0.32 10.33
N GLU A 311 31.73 0.46 10.59
CA GLU A 311 31.37 1.55 9.68
C GLU A 311 32.50 2.56 9.53
N ALA A 312 33.11 3.01 10.63
CA ALA A 312 34.26 3.94 10.56
C ALA A 312 35.46 3.34 9.81
N MET A 313 35.71 2.03 9.95
CA MET A 313 36.74 1.31 9.22
C MET A 313 36.47 1.25 7.72
N ILE A 314 35.21 1.09 7.29
CA ILE A 314 34.82 1.12 5.88
C ILE A 314 35.17 2.48 5.28
N ASP A 315 34.74 3.58 5.90
CA ASP A 315 35.02 4.93 5.39
C ASP A 315 36.52 5.20 5.29
N LEU A 316 37.26 4.88 6.34
CA LEU A 316 38.71 5.05 6.40
C LEU A 316 39.42 4.22 5.33
N THR A 317 38.97 2.97 5.12
CA THR A 317 39.53 2.07 4.11
C THR A 317 39.18 2.53 2.70
N ALA A 318 37.96 3.01 2.46
CA ALA A 318 37.54 3.58 1.19
C ALA A 318 38.41 4.78 0.81
N GLU A 319 38.63 5.70 1.75
CA GLU A 319 39.49 6.86 1.56
C GLU A 319 40.95 6.43 1.28
N ALA A 320 41.50 5.50 2.07
CA ALA A 320 42.86 4.98 1.90
C ALA A 320 43.06 4.26 0.55
N MET A 321 42.07 3.46 0.14
CA MET A 321 42.06 2.78 -1.16
C MET A 321 41.78 3.73 -2.32
N GLY A 322 41.30 4.95 -2.06
CA GLY A 322 40.90 5.91 -3.10
C GLY A 322 39.70 5.41 -3.90
N VAL A 323 38.72 4.83 -3.21
CA VAL A 323 37.42 4.40 -3.75
C VAL A 323 36.37 5.44 -3.36
N GLU A 324 35.65 5.98 -4.34
CA GLU A 324 34.57 6.93 -4.10
C GLU A 324 33.26 6.16 -3.88
N LEU A 325 32.66 6.31 -2.71
CA LEU A 325 31.36 5.73 -2.38
C LEU A 325 30.26 6.70 -2.86
N VAL A 326 29.54 6.31 -3.91
CA VAL A 326 28.40 7.08 -4.44
C VAL A 326 27.11 6.39 -4.00
N LEU A 327 26.28 7.09 -3.22
CA LEU A 327 24.96 6.60 -2.84
C LEU A 327 23.99 6.74 -4.03
N GLU A 328 23.32 5.66 -4.43
CA GLU A 328 22.28 5.71 -5.46
C GLU A 328 21.15 6.67 -5.03
N GLY A 329 21.10 7.85 -5.66
CA GLY A 329 20.14 8.90 -5.35
C GLY A 329 20.75 10.30 -5.30
N GLU A 330 22.07 10.41 -5.17
CA GLU A 330 22.82 11.66 -5.34
C GLU A 330 23.30 11.79 -6.79
N ARG A 331 22.42 12.24 -7.68
CA ARG A 331 22.77 12.78 -9.01
C ARG A 331 22.05 14.09 -9.24
#